data_AF-A0AAJ0G5Z8-F1
#
_entry.id   AF-A0AAJ0G5Z8-F1
#
_cell.length_a   1.000
_cell.length_b   1.000
_cell.length_c   1.000
_cell.angle_alpha   90.00
_cell.angle_beta   90.00
_cell.angle_gamma   90.00
#
_symmetry.space_group_name_H-M   'P 1'
#
loop_
_entity.id
_entity.type
_entity.pdbx_description
1 polymer ?
#
loop_
_entity_poly.entity_id
_entity_poly.type
_entity_poly.pdbx_seq_one_letter_code
_entity_poly.pdbx_strand_id
1 'polypeptide(L)'
;MVNQHYEFRDRLPLDKANINMHDFNVVENGTRALQMNIHRYKASAEESAAVGFDGQCKAITSGFKEYDTATWEVLFEWDGADRIPINESYLQPSCKKRWDFIHANSIDKFPDGDYLLSGRHTDTLYKISGDDGHIVWRLGGKTSDFKIDGHFSGQHHSRVLSQNSTHIVLSFLDNAIRPGTPHTTNSQSRGIIMSLRTDTYPMTAAVLQTYNHPRGDYSPGRGSFQVLDSGNVFASWWTKSLISEHSPNDTVLMEAEWIPELKSYRSFKFPWVGLPSQPPDVHAEAVAMSPSKLATVVYCLAMVSETLLAYDGFAEYLVLEAVDRDDRVLGRSAVVKTMPPASPNHPVVLGAKIAKQEGWEHAAVKPTSAFDSPVLIYLMGVLSCASVGGLMCWAMWRFRSRAAGMEWRAPARSRGGKMYDAIDESVDTTLADGSDDESYDDKDDSRMLDGRAH
;
A
#
# COMPACT_ATOMS: atom_id res chain seq x y z
N MET A 1 -9.93 10.73 -9.44
CA MET A 1 -8.80 10.55 -10.39
C MET A 1 -8.10 11.88 -10.59
N VAL A 2 -6.82 11.87 -10.95
CA VAL A 2 -6.03 13.09 -11.15
C VAL A 2 -5.47 13.10 -12.58
N ASN A 3 -5.47 14.25 -13.26
CA ASN A 3 -4.91 14.38 -14.61
C ASN A 3 -3.39 14.61 -14.59
N GLN A 4 -2.75 14.71 -15.76
CA GLN A 4 -1.31 14.99 -15.91
C GLN A 4 -0.86 16.33 -15.30
N HIS A 5 -1.81 17.24 -15.02
CA HIS A 5 -1.57 18.52 -14.34
C HIS A 5 -1.78 18.45 -12.82
N TYR A 6 -2.05 17.25 -12.30
CA TYR A 6 -2.32 16.99 -10.91
C TYR A 6 -3.63 17.58 -10.38
N GLU A 7 -4.58 17.83 -11.27
CA GLU A 7 -5.91 18.34 -10.94
C GLU A 7 -6.91 17.19 -10.78
N PHE A 8 -7.81 17.32 -9.81
CA PHE A 8 -8.91 16.37 -9.64
C PHE A 8 -9.79 16.37 -10.90
N ARG A 9 -9.82 15.23 -11.59
CA ARG A 9 -10.69 15.01 -12.75
C ARG A 9 -12.14 14.76 -12.33
N ASP A 10 -12.31 13.86 -11.36
CA ASP A 10 -13.60 13.36 -10.91
C ASP A 10 -13.54 12.94 -9.43
N ARG A 11 -14.70 13.04 -8.76
CA ARG A 11 -14.95 12.51 -7.42
C ARG A 11 -16.19 11.63 -7.44
N LEU A 12 -16.02 10.36 -7.12
CA LEU A 12 -17.10 9.40 -6.94
C LEU A 12 -17.54 9.39 -5.47
N PRO A 13 -18.80 9.75 -5.14
CA PRO A 13 -19.31 9.56 -3.79
C PRO A 13 -19.53 8.07 -3.54
N LEU A 14 -18.78 7.50 -2.60
CA LEU A 14 -18.87 6.10 -2.20
C LEU A 14 -19.47 5.99 -0.80
N ASP A 15 -20.22 4.91 -0.56
CA ASP A 15 -20.62 4.52 0.79
C ASP A 15 -19.38 4.08 1.57
N LYS A 16 -18.87 4.98 2.41
CA LYS A 16 -17.68 4.75 3.23
C LYS A 16 -17.86 3.58 4.20
N ALA A 17 -19.08 3.26 4.61
CA ALA A 17 -19.30 2.19 5.58
C ALA A 17 -18.95 0.82 4.97
N ASN A 18 -19.18 0.64 3.67
CA ASN A 18 -19.10 -0.65 2.99
C ASN A 18 -18.06 -0.68 1.87
N ILE A 19 -17.14 0.28 1.82
CA ILE A 19 -16.09 0.30 0.81
C ILE A 19 -15.03 -0.78 1.10
N ASN A 20 -14.62 -1.49 0.05
CA ASN A 20 -13.40 -2.26 0.06
C ASN A 20 -12.33 -1.43 -0.68
N MET A 21 -11.31 -0.97 0.06
CA MET A 21 -10.28 -0.06 -0.45
C MET A 21 -9.16 -0.74 -1.26
N HIS A 22 -9.18 -2.06 -1.42
CA HIS A 22 -8.05 -2.80 -1.97
C HIS A 22 -7.90 -2.64 -3.49
N ASP A 23 -8.99 -2.32 -4.20
CA ASP A 23 -8.92 -2.09 -5.65
C ASP A 23 -10.00 -1.10 -6.14
N PHE A 24 -9.57 -0.25 -7.06
CA PHE A 24 -10.41 0.56 -7.94
C PHE A 24 -9.77 0.49 -9.31
N ASN A 25 -10.44 -0.17 -10.25
CA ASN A 25 -9.85 -0.49 -11.55
C ASN A 25 -10.67 0.15 -12.68
N VAL A 26 -10.01 0.92 -13.52
CA VAL A 26 -10.63 1.57 -14.68
C VAL A 26 -10.43 0.66 -15.89
N VAL A 27 -11.51 0.19 -16.48
CA VAL A 27 -11.52 -0.82 -17.56
C VAL A 27 -12.18 -0.27 -18.82
N GLU A 28 -12.17 -1.06 -19.89
CA GLU A 28 -12.76 -0.70 -21.19
C GLU A 28 -12.25 0.66 -21.72
N ASN A 29 -10.93 0.86 -21.70
CA ASN A 29 -10.28 2.11 -22.13
C ASN A 29 -10.80 3.38 -21.43
N GLY A 30 -11.28 3.24 -20.19
CA GLY A 30 -11.68 4.39 -19.39
C GLY A 30 -13.18 4.65 -19.32
N THR A 31 -14.02 3.90 -20.03
CA THR A 31 -15.48 4.08 -20.04
C THR A 31 -16.17 3.41 -18.84
N ARG A 32 -15.46 2.51 -18.15
CA ARG A 32 -15.97 1.75 -17.00
C ARG A 32 -15.02 1.82 -15.81
N ALA A 33 -15.56 1.78 -14.61
CA ALA A 33 -14.79 1.67 -13.38
C ALA A 33 -15.38 0.59 -12.46
N LEU A 34 -14.50 -0.26 -11.92
CA LEU A 34 -14.83 -1.30 -10.95
C LEU A 34 -14.38 -0.84 -9.57
N GLN A 35 -15.31 -0.81 -8.61
CA GLN A 35 -15.04 -0.50 -7.21
C GLN A 35 -15.48 -1.67 -6.35
N MET A 36 -14.58 -2.16 -5.51
CA MET A 36 -14.91 -3.23 -4.57
C MET A 36 -15.70 -2.71 -3.37
N ASN A 37 -16.57 -3.55 -2.82
CA ASN A 37 -17.28 -3.31 -1.57
C ASN A 37 -17.18 -4.53 -0.64
N ILE A 38 -17.59 -4.33 0.60
CA ILE A 38 -17.82 -5.38 1.57
C ILE A 38 -19.30 -5.41 1.93
N HIS A 39 -19.78 -6.56 2.36
CA HIS A 39 -21.11 -6.69 2.95
C HIS A 39 -20.99 -7.43 4.28
N ARG A 40 -21.44 -6.76 5.35
CA ARG A 40 -21.49 -7.32 6.69
C ARG A 40 -22.87 -7.92 6.93
N TYR A 41 -22.91 -9.22 7.19
CA TYR A 41 -24.17 -9.93 7.40
C TYR A 41 -24.07 -10.90 8.58
N LYS A 42 -25.21 -11.45 8.96
CA LYS A 42 -25.28 -12.55 9.91
C LYS A 42 -25.63 -13.80 9.12
N ALA A 43 -24.69 -14.75 9.08
CA ALA A 43 -24.85 -15.99 8.35
C ALA A 43 -26.05 -16.78 8.88
N SER A 44 -26.66 -17.59 8.01
CA SER A 44 -27.70 -18.54 8.38
C SER A 44 -27.18 -19.59 9.37
N ALA A 45 -28.10 -20.34 9.97
CA ALA A 45 -27.73 -21.45 10.84
C ALA A 45 -26.93 -22.53 10.08
N GLU A 46 -27.27 -22.77 8.81
CA GLU A 46 -26.60 -23.74 7.94
C GLU A 46 -25.17 -23.30 7.60
N GLU A 47 -24.98 -22.05 7.19
CA GLU A 47 -23.65 -21.48 6.95
C GLU A 47 -22.78 -21.49 8.21
N SER A 48 -23.36 -21.13 9.36
CA SER A 48 -22.64 -21.13 10.64
C SER A 48 -22.23 -22.55 11.07
N ALA A 49 -23.11 -23.52 10.88
CA ALA A 49 -22.83 -24.93 11.14
C ALA A 49 -21.77 -25.49 10.18
N ALA A 50 -21.73 -25.04 8.92
CA ALA A 50 -20.73 -25.45 7.92
C ALA A 50 -19.28 -25.13 8.33
N VAL A 51 -19.10 -24.21 9.28
CA VAL A 51 -17.80 -23.83 9.86
C VAL A 51 -17.67 -24.23 11.33
N GLY A 52 -18.56 -25.09 11.81
CA GLY A 52 -18.53 -25.62 13.18
C GLY A 52 -18.90 -24.60 14.27
N PHE A 53 -19.60 -23.51 13.91
CA PHE A 53 -20.01 -22.49 14.86
C PHE A 53 -21.46 -22.69 15.31
N ASP A 54 -21.64 -23.00 16.60
CA ASP A 54 -22.96 -23.09 17.24
C ASP A 54 -23.47 -21.69 17.62
N GLY A 55 -24.20 -21.07 16.70
CA GLY A 55 -24.75 -19.73 16.82
C GLY A 55 -24.84 -19.02 15.46
N GLN A 56 -25.15 -17.72 15.48
CA GLN A 56 -25.21 -16.92 14.25
C GLN A 56 -23.86 -16.27 13.97
N CYS A 57 -23.14 -16.75 12.95
CA CYS A 57 -21.85 -16.20 12.59
C CYS A 57 -22.00 -14.76 12.04
N LYS A 58 -21.31 -13.79 12.64
CA LYS A 58 -21.17 -12.45 12.05
C LYS A 58 -20.07 -12.56 10.98
N ALA A 59 -20.42 -12.35 9.72
CA ALA A 59 -19.51 -12.53 8.60
C ALA A 59 -19.39 -11.23 7.79
N ILE A 60 -18.26 -11.12 7.08
CA ILE A 60 -18.01 -10.11 6.06
C ILE A 60 -17.70 -10.87 4.77
N THR A 61 -18.47 -10.59 3.74
CA THR A 61 -18.20 -11.01 2.37
C THR A 61 -17.71 -9.83 1.53
N SER A 62 -17.25 -10.11 0.32
CA SER A 62 -16.82 -9.10 -0.65
C SER A 62 -17.82 -8.98 -1.79
N GLY A 63 -17.88 -7.80 -2.39
CA GLY A 63 -18.68 -7.48 -3.56
C GLY A 63 -17.94 -6.49 -4.47
N PHE A 64 -18.57 -6.11 -5.58
CA PHE A 64 -18.11 -4.98 -6.38
C PHE A 64 -19.27 -4.31 -7.14
N LYS A 65 -19.00 -3.09 -7.61
CA LYS A 65 -19.87 -2.32 -8.51
C LYS A 65 -19.10 -1.93 -9.76
N GLU A 66 -19.76 -2.05 -10.90
CA GLU A 66 -19.34 -1.42 -12.15
C GLU A 66 -20.08 -0.09 -12.33
N TYR A 67 -19.33 0.95 -12.69
CA TYR A 67 -19.84 2.28 -12.98
C TYR A 67 -19.54 2.68 -14.42
N ASP A 68 -20.46 3.41 -15.03
CA ASP A 68 -20.17 4.25 -16.20
C ASP A 68 -19.34 5.47 -15.75
N THR A 69 -18.19 5.73 -16.35
CA THR A 69 -17.29 6.80 -15.88
C THR A 69 -17.69 8.21 -16.33
N ALA A 70 -18.65 8.34 -17.27
CA ALA A 70 -19.16 9.63 -17.72
C ALA A 70 -20.31 10.12 -16.82
N THR A 71 -21.14 9.20 -16.35
CA THR A 71 -22.36 9.48 -15.57
C THR A 71 -22.24 9.09 -14.10
N TRP A 72 -21.31 8.19 -13.77
CA TRP A 72 -21.19 7.54 -12.46
C TRP A 72 -22.42 6.73 -12.04
N GLU A 73 -23.24 6.32 -13.00
CA GLU A 73 -24.34 5.38 -12.76
C GLU A 73 -23.81 3.96 -12.55
N VAL A 74 -24.43 3.21 -11.63
CA VAL A 74 -24.12 1.79 -11.41
C VAL A 74 -24.74 0.98 -12.54
N LEU A 75 -23.89 0.24 -13.26
CA LEU A 75 -24.29 -0.64 -14.36
C LEU A 75 -24.50 -2.08 -13.89
N PHE A 76 -23.70 -2.49 -12.90
CA PHE A 76 -23.74 -3.83 -12.34
C PHE A 76 -23.31 -3.79 -10.87
N GLU A 77 -23.95 -4.60 -10.04
CA GLU A 77 -23.60 -4.79 -8.63
C GLU A 77 -23.59 -6.29 -8.32
N TRP A 78 -22.52 -6.74 -7.67
CA TRP A 78 -22.37 -8.11 -7.24
C TRP A 78 -22.05 -8.19 -5.75
N ASP A 79 -22.65 -9.16 -5.09
CA ASP A 79 -22.47 -9.47 -3.69
C ASP A 79 -22.12 -10.96 -3.54
N GLY A 80 -21.06 -11.24 -2.80
CA GLY A 80 -20.61 -12.60 -2.54
C GLY A 80 -21.47 -13.36 -1.53
N ALA A 81 -22.38 -12.71 -0.81
CA ALA A 81 -23.33 -13.37 0.08
C ALA A 81 -24.16 -14.39 -0.71
N ASP A 82 -24.35 -15.59 -0.15
CA ASP A 82 -25.02 -16.72 -0.78
C ASP A 82 -24.41 -17.23 -2.12
N ARG A 83 -23.30 -16.63 -2.58
CA ARG A 83 -22.58 -17.04 -3.81
C ARG A 83 -21.29 -17.79 -3.50
N ILE A 84 -20.54 -17.33 -2.49
CA ILE A 84 -19.30 -17.97 -2.03
C ILE A 84 -19.53 -18.51 -0.62
N PRO A 85 -19.54 -19.84 -0.43
CA PRO A 85 -19.73 -20.45 0.88
C PRO A 85 -18.64 -20.04 1.88
N ILE A 86 -19.07 -19.74 3.11
CA ILE A 86 -18.17 -19.32 4.19
C ILE A 86 -17.10 -20.36 4.55
N ASN A 87 -17.38 -21.64 4.30
CA ASN A 87 -16.44 -22.75 4.54
C ASN A 87 -15.36 -22.91 3.45
N GLU A 88 -15.39 -22.13 2.36
CA GLU A 88 -14.28 -22.07 1.39
C GLU A 88 -13.03 -21.41 2.00
N SER A 89 -13.18 -20.59 3.05
CA SER A 89 -12.07 -19.90 3.70
C SER A 89 -11.08 -20.86 4.37
N TYR A 90 -9.79 -20.59 4.21
CA TYR A 90 -8.70 -21.28 4.94
C TYR A 90 -8.43 -20.68 6.32
N LEU A 91 -9.00 -19.51 6.63
CA LEU A 91 -8.86 -18.92 7.96
C LEU A 91 -9.78 -19.59 8.97
N GLN A 92 -9.33 -19.60 10.22
CA GLN A 92 -10.16 -20.05 11.33
C GLN A 92 -11.35 -19.09 11.50
N PRO A 93 -12.58 -19.61 11.68
CA PRO A 93 -13.77 -18.78 11.83
C PRO A 93 -13.69 -17.85 13.04
N SER A 94 -13.84 -16.55 12.81
CA SER A 94 -13.92 -15.53 13.87
C SER A 94 -15.36 -14.99 14.02
N CYS A 95 -16.32 -15.91 14.11
CA CYS A 95 -17.76 -15.62 14.01
C CYS A 95 -18.30 -14.60 15.02
N LYS A 96 -17.62 -14.38 16.15
CA LYS A 96 -18.01 -13.36 17.14
C LYS A 96 -17.54 -11.95 16.78
N LYS A 97 -16.48 -11.82 15.95
CA LYS A 97 -15.79 -10.56 15.62
C LYS A 97 -15.85 -10.20 14.13
N ARG A 98 -17.01 -10.41 13.48
CA ARG A 98 -17.25 -10.10 12.05
C ARG A 98 -16.16 -10.72 11.15
N TRP A 99 -16.28 -12.01 10.89
CA TRP A 99 -15.28 -12.77 10.17
C TRP A 99 -15.25 -12.45 8.68
N ASP A 100 -14.15 -11.83 8.22
CA ASP A 100 -13.84 -11.65 6.80
C ASP A 100 -13.28 -12.93 6.19
N PHE A 101 -14.17 -13.72 5.60
CA PHE A 101 -13.84 -15.08 5.16
C PHE A 101 -13.28 -15.14 3.73
N ILE A 102 -13.51 -14.10 2.91
CA ILE A 102 -13.02 -14.02 1.53
C ILE A 102 -11.80 -13.10 1.43
N HIS A 103 -11.90 -11.90 2.02
CA HIS A 103 -10.93 -10.83 1.89
C HIS A 103 -10.52 -10.59 0.43
N ALA A 104 -11.49 -10.22 -0.41
CA ALA A 104 -11.18 -9.98 -1.79
C ALA A 104 -10.33 -8.71 -1.95
N ASN A 105 -9.32 -8.77 -2.80
CA ASN A 105 -8.29 -7.72 -2.88
C ASN A 105 -8.00 -7.20 -4.29
N SER A 106 -8.58 -7.80 -5.33
CA SER A 106 -8.50 -7.29 -6.69
C SER A 106 -9.72 -7.70 -7.52
N ILE A 107 -10.08 -6.82 -8.45
CA ILE A 107 -11.18 -7.00 -9.41
C ILE A 107 -10.71 -6.56 -10.80
N ASP A 108 -11.06 -7.34 -11.82
CA ASP A 108 -10.79 -7.01 -13.22
C ASP A 108 -11.93 -7.49 -14.11
N LYS A 109 -11.94 -7.06 -15.38
CA LYS A 109 -13.00 -7.43 -16.33
C LYS A 109 -12.43 -8.21 -17.50
N PHE A 110 -13.13 -9.28 -17.87
CA PHE A 110 -12.83 -10.06 -19.06
C PHE A 110 -13.39 -9.37 -20.32
N PRO A 111 -12.81 -9.63 -21.51
CA PRO A 111 -13.34 -9.11 -22.78
C PRO A 111 -14.77 -9.55 -23.12
N ASP A 112 -15.26 -10.62 -22.52
CA ASP A 112 -16.63 -11.13 -22.70
C ASP A 112 -17.66 -10.51 -21.75
N GLY A 113 -17.23 -9.58 -20.88
CA GLY A 113 -18.11 -8.87 -19.95
C GLY A 113 -18.16 -9.48 -18.54
N ASP A 114 -17.59 -10.67 -18.34
CA ASP A 114 -17.48 -11.30 -17.03
C ASP A 114 -16.40 -10.61 -16.16
N TYR A 115 -16.37 -10.96 -14.87
CA TYR A 115 -15.45 -10.36 -13.90
C TYR A 115 -14.50 -11.37 -13.28
N LEU A 116 -13.27 -10.93 -13.00
CA LEU A 116 -12.25 -11.67 -12.26
C LEU A 116 -12.13 -11.10 -10.84
N LEU A 117 -12.50 -11.88 -9.83
CA LEU A 117 -12.35 -11.51 -8.42
C LEU A 117 -11.29 -12.37 -7.74
N SER A 118 -10.35 -11.74 -7.02
CA SER A 118 -9.35 -12.47 -6.22
C SER A 118 -9.76 -12.54 -4.75
N GLY A 119 -10.00 -13.75 -4.23
CA GLY A 119 -10.24 -14.03 -2.80
C GLY A 119 -8.97 -14.51 -2.10
N ARG A 120 -8.41 -13.69 -1.22
CA ARG A 120 -7.15 -13.98 -0.52
C ARG A 120 -7.29 -15.08 0.53
N HIS A 121 -8.41 -15.08 1.27
CA HIS A 121 -8.62 -16.03 2.36
C HIS A 121 -9.17 -17.38 1.88
N THR A 122 -9.64 -17.46 0.64
CA THR A 122 -10.08 -18.69 -0.01
C THR A 122 -9.03 -19.28 -0.96
N ASP A 123 -7.88 -18.62 -1.15
CA ASP A 123 -6.85 -18.99 -2.15
C ASP A 123 -7.43 -19.21 -3.56
N THR A 124 -8.44 -18.42 -3.93
CA THR A 124 -9.25 -18.67 -5.13
C THR A 124 -9.38 -17.42 -5.98
N LEU A 125 -9.23 -17.58 -7.29
CA LEU A 125 -9.67 -16.62 -8.29
C LEU A 125 -11.02 -17.07 -8.84
N TYR A 126 -11.98 -16.16 -8.87
CA TYR A 126 -13.35 -16.43 -9.31
C TYR A 126 -13.62 -15.71 -10.62
N LYS A 127 -14.16 -16.44 -11.61
CA LYS A 127 -14.84 -15.80 -12.74
C LYS A 127 -16.32 -15.69 -12.45
N ILE A 128 -16.85 -14.48 -12.52
CA ILE A 128 -18.24 -14.15 -12.19
C ILE A 128 -18.94 -13.68 -13.45
N SER A 129 -20.08 -14.26 -13.77
CA SER A 129 -20.84 -13.93 -14.97
C SER A 129 -21.32 -12.48 -14.93
N GLY A 130 -21.10 -11.76 -16.03
CA GLY A 130 -21.63 -10.41 -16.21
C GLY A 130 -23.14 -10.33 -16.38
N ASP A 131 -23.80 -11.46 -16.68
CA ASP A 131 -25.22 -11.49 -16.99
C ASP A 131 -26.12 -11.62 -15.74
N ASP A 132 -25.75 -12.49 -14.79
CA ASP A 132 -26.56 -12.81 -13.60
C ASP A 132 -25.73 -12.93 -12.30
N GLY A 133 -24.41 -12.74 -12.39
CA GLY A 133 -23.49 -12.84 -11.27
C GLY A 133 -23.20 -14.25 -10.77
N HIS A 134 -23.59 -15.33 -11.47
CA HIS A 134 -23.21 -16.68 -11.05
C HIS A 134 -21.69 -16.89 -11.19
N ILE A 135 -21.12 -17.77 -10.36
CA ILE A 135 -19.70 -18.12 -10.48
C ILE A 135 -19.56 -19.11 -11.64
N VAL A 136 -18.89 -18.67 -12.70
CA VAL A 136 -18.62 -19.46 -13.91
C VAL A 136 -17.59 -20.54 -13.60
N TRP A 137 -16.52 -20.18 -12.87
CA TRP A 137 -15.52 -21.12 -12.37
C TRP A 137 -14.72 -20.56 -11.20
N ARG A 138 -14.08 -21.48 -10.47
CA ARG A 138 -13.11 -21.24 -9.39
C ARG A 138 -11.75 -21.81 -9.79
N LEU A 139 -10.73 -20.98 -9.75
CA LEU A 139 -9.34 -21.39 -9.92
C LEU A 139 -8.64 -21.36 -8.57
N GLY A 140 -8.23 -22.51 -8.07
CA GLY A 140 -7.56 -22.65 -6.77
C GLY A 140 -8.52 -22.97 -5.62
N GLY A 141 -8.00 -22.86 -4.40
CA GLY A 141 -8.74 -23.13 -3.17
C GLY A 141 -9.27 -24.56 -3.00
N LYS A 142 -10.29 -24.70 -2.14
CA LYS A 142 -10.85 -26.00 -1.73
C LYS A 142 -11.75 -26.64 -2.79
N THR A 143 -12.27 -25.85 -3.73
CA THR A 143 -13.33 -26.21 -4.68
C THR A 143 -12.96 -25.79 -6.11
N SER A 144 -11.68 -25.94 -6.48
CA SER A 144 -11.18 -25.62 -7.83
C SER A 144 -11.87 -26.43 -8.91
N ASP A 145 -12.32 -25.76 -9.98
CA ASP A 145 -12.84 -26.38 -11.20
C ASP A 145 -11.73 -26.76 -12.20
N PHE A 146 -10.49 -26.36 -11.89
CA PHE A 146 -9.31 -26.65 -12.71
C PHE A 146 -8.44 -27.73 -12.08
N LYS A 147 -7.90 -28.61 -12.93
CA LYS A 147 -6.66 -29.33 -12.64
C LYS A 147 -5.50 -28.37 -12.81
N ILE A 148 -4.82 -28.04 -11.70
CA ILE A 148 -3.74 -27.05 -11.66
C ILE A 148 -2.40 -27.77 -11.50
N ASP A 149 -1.44 -27.41 -12.35
CA ASP A 149 -0.04 -27.81 -12.15
C ASP A 149 0.63 -26.79 -11.20
N GLY A 150 0.62 -27.11 -9.90
CA GLY A 150 1.18 -26.27 -8.84
C GLY A 150 0.14 -25.69 -7.88
N HIS A 151 0.60 -24.83 -6.98
CA HIS A 151 -0.23 -24.19 -5.95
C HIS A 151 0.14 -22.72 -5.81
N PHE A 152 -0.84 -21.89 -5.45
CA PHE A 152 -0.67 -20.50 -5.04
C PHE A 152 -1.53 -20.24 -3.81
N SER A 153 -1.18 -19.22 -3.02
CA SER A 153 -2.00 -18.80 -1.89
C SER A 153 -1.84 -17.33 -1.54
N GLY A 154 -2.86 -16.78 -0.86
CA GLY A 154 -2.88 -15.42 -0.37
C GLY A 154 -2.70 -14.38 -1.47
N GLN A 155 -3.05 -14.72 -2.72
CA GLN A 155 -2.68 -14.01 -3.93
C GLN A 155 -3.25 -12.59 -3.99
N HIS A 156 -2.53 -11.69 -4.67
CA HIS A 156 -2.88 -10.29 -4.86
C HIS A 156 -2.78 -9.87 -6.33
N HIS A 157 -3.49 -8.78 -6.65
CA HIS A 157 -3.39 -8.06 -7.92
C HIS A 157 -3.57 -8.97 -9.15
N SER A 158 -4.68 -9.71 -9.16
CA SER A 158 -5.05 -10.54 -10.28
C SER A 158 -5.60 -9.71 -11.43
N ARG A 159 -5.09 -9.96 -12.64
CA ARG A 159 -5.45 -9.26 -13.87
C ARG A 159 -5.65 -10.23 -15.02
N VAL A 160 -6.56 -9.88 -15.92
CA VAL A 160 -6.81 -10.57 -17.18
C VAL A 160 -5.82 -10.02 -18.22
N LEU A 161 -4.94 -10.86 -18.75
CA LEU A 161 -4.02 -10.46 -19.82
C LEU A 161 -4.62 -10.68 -21.21
N SER A 162 -5.31 -11.80 -21.41
CA SER A 162 -6.02 -12.09 -22.66
C SER A 162 -7.04 -13.20 -22.49
N GLN A 163 -8.00 -13.26 -23.40
CA GLN A 163 -8.97 -14.34 -23.52
C GLN A 163 -9.30 -14.59 -24.98
N ASN A 164 -9.46 -15.86 -25.34
CA ASN A 164 -10.10 -16.31 -26.57
C ASN A 164 -11.09 -17.45 -26.26
N SER A 165 -11.58 -18.13 -27.29
CA SER A 165 -12.61 -19.17 -27.14
C SER A 165 -12.15 -20.43 -26.38
N THR A 166 -10.85 -20.63 -26.20
CA THR A 166 -10.29 -21.84 -25.55
C THR A 166 -9.33 -21.52 -24.41
N HIS A 167 -8.66 -20.36 -24.46
CA HIS A 167 -7.62 -19.99 -23.51
C HIS A 167 -7.94 -18.66 -22.81
N ILE A 168 -7.61 -18.61 -21.53
CA ILE A 168 -7.51 -17.39 -20.73
C ILE A 168 -6.08 -17.29 -20.22
N VAL A 169 -5.48 -16.10 -20.26
CA VAL A 169 -4.20 -15.83 -19.63
C VAL A 169 -4.39 -14.82 -18.52
N LEU A 170 -3.99 -15.19 -17.30
CA LEU A 170 -4.06 -14.35 -16.11
C LEU A 170 -2.66 -14.03 -15.59
N SER A 171 -2.54 -12.89 -14.93
CA SER A 171 -1.37 -12.56 -14.11
C SER A 171 -1.76 -12.24 -12.68
N PHE A 172 -0.95 -12.65 -11.71
CA PHE A 172 -1.17 -12.33 -10.30
C PHE A 172 0.11 -12.51 -9.47
N LEU A 173 0.13 -11.93 -8.28
CA LEU A 173 1.16 -12.15 -7.28
C LEU A 173 0.75 -13.32 -6.37
N ASP A 174 1.50 -14.42 -6.38
CA ASP A 174 1.41 -15.50 -5.40
C ASP A 174 2.25 -15.13 -4.18
N ASN A 175 1.56 -14.70 -3.13
CA ASN A 175 2.19 -14.33 -1.87
C ASN A 175 2.78 -15.56 -1.16
N ALA A 176 2.23 -16.77 -1.42
CA ALA A 176 2.69 -18.05 -0.89
C ALA A 176 2.68 -18.21 0.64
N ILE A 177 2.14 -17.22 1.36
CA ILE A 177 2.04 -17.17 2.81
C ILE A 177 0.91 -16.22 3.20
N ARG A 178 0.32 -16.46 4.37
CA ARG A 178 -0.58 -15.53 5.04
C ARG A 178 -0.08 -15.17 6.44
N PRO A 179 -0.35 -13.94 6.94
CA PRO A 179 -0.02 -13.54 8.29
C PRO A 179 -0.76 -14.44 9.28
N GLY A 180 -0.08 -14.86 10.34
CA GLY A 180 -0.64 -15.75 11.34
C GLY A 180 -0.81 -17.21 10.89
N THR A 181 -0.35 -17.59 9.69
CA THR A 181 -0.28 -19.00 9.27
C THR A 181 1.17 -19.49 9.28
N PRO A 182 1.49 -20.62 9.94
CA PRO A 182 2.87 -21.12 10.05
C PRO A 182 3.36 -21.84 8.78
N HIS A 183 2.52 -21.94 7.75
CA HIS A 183 2.80 -22.74 6.56
C HIS A 183 2.89 -21.86 5.32
N THR A 184 3.96 -22.05 4.55
CA THR A 184 4.12 -21.48 3.22
C THR A 184 3.66 -22.50 2.18
N THR A 185 3.09 -22.05 1.06
CA THR A 185 2.66 -22.93 -0.04
C THR A 185 3.71 -23.04 -1.15
N ASN A 186 4.72 -22.17 -1.15
CA ASN A 186 5.88 -22.19 -2.04
C ASN A 186 7.12 -21.72 -1.27
N SER A 187 8.31 -21.84 -1.86
CA SER A 187 9.60 -21.49 -1.22
C SER A 187 9.86 -19.98 -1.09
N GLN A 188 9.10 -19.16 -1.80
CA GLN A 188 9.14 -17.70 -1.78
C GLN A 188 7.86 -17.15 -2.43
N SER A 189 7.60 -15.85 -2.26
CA SER A 189 6.59 -15.17 -3.09
C SER A 189 7.07 -15.04 -4.53
N ARG A 190 6.13 -15.00 -5.47
CA ARG A 190 6.42 -14.88 -6.89
C ARG A 190 5.27 -14.27 -7.66
N GLY A 191 5.59 -13.57 -8.74
CA GLY A 191 4.63 -13.29 -9.80
C GLY A 191 4.35 -14.54 -10.63
N ILE A 192 3.13 -14.70 -11.11
CA ILE A 192 2.71 -15.82 -11.95
C ILE A 192 1.98 -15.27 -13.18
N ILE A 193 2.36 -15.79 -14.35
CA ILE A 193 1.54 -15.76 -15.57
C ILE A 193 1.02 -17.17 -15.79
N MET A 194 -0.31 -17.33 -15.82
CA MET A 194 -0.97 -18.63 -15.89
C MET A 194 -1.91 -18.70 -17.10
N SER A 195 -1.87 -19.81 -17.82
CA SER A 195 -2.80 -20.14 -18.90
C SER A 195 -3.86 -21.11 -18.40
N LEU A 196 -5.12 -20.83 -18.72
CA LEU A 196 -6.26 -21.68 -18.42
C LEU A 196 -6.85 -22.21 -19.72
N ARG A 197 -7.17 -23.51 -19.76
CA ARG A 197 -7.99 -24.15 -20.80
C ARG A 197 -9.38 -24.36 -20.24
N THR A 198 -10.35 -23.65 -20.80
CA THR A 198 -11.77 -23.75 -20.39
C THR A 198 -12.59 -24.65 -21.33
N ASP A 199 -11.99 -25.10 -22.43
CA ASP A 199 -12.60 -25.96 -23.45
C ASP A 199 -12.38 -27.47 -23.20
N THR A 200 -11.74 -27.83 -22.09
CA THR A 200 -11.47 -29.23 -21.70
C THR A 200 -12.29 -29.65 -20.49
N TYR A 201 -12.47 -30.96 -20.32
CA TYR A 201 -13.08 -31.53 -19.11
C TYR A 201 -12.17 -32.62 -18.50
N PRO A 202 -11.62 -32.42 -17.28
CA PRO A 202 -11.71 -31.20 -16.49
C PRO A 202 -11.00 -30.01 -17.17
N MET A 203 -11.32 -28.78 -16.77
CA MET A 203 -10.55 -27.61 -17.17
C MET A 203 -9.12 -27.72 -16.62
N THR A 204 -8.13 -27.14 -17.29
CA THR A 204 -6.73 -27.23 -16.86
C THR A 204 -6.07 -25.88 -16.73
N ALA A 205 -5.19 -25.71 -15.75
CA ALA A 205 -4.40 -24.51 -15.54
C ALA A 205 -2.91 -24.85 -15.50
N ALA A 206 -2.12 -24.13 -16.29
CA ALA A 206 -0.68 -24.31 -16.41
C ALA A 206 0.05 -22.98 -16.20
N VAL A 207 1.11 -23.01 -15.39
CA VAL A 207 1.99 -21.87 -15.21
C VAL A 207 2.83 -21.69 -16.48
N LEU A 208 2.75 -20.51 -17.10
CA LEU A 208 3.54 -20.15 -18.27
C LEU A 208 4.90 -19.57 -17.87
N GLN A 209 4.90 -18.71 -16.85
CA GLN A 209 6.09 -18.06 -16.33
C GLN A 209 5.93 -17.69 -14.86
N THR A 210 7.03 -17.76 -14.12
CA THR A 210 7.11 -17.28 -12.74
C THR A 210 8.19 -16.23 -12.63
N TYR A 211 7.97 -15.23 -11.78
CA TYR A 211 8.94 -14.19 -11.47
C TYR A 211 9.21 -14.18 -9.98
N ASN A 212 10.39 -14.64 -9.57
CA ASN A 212 10.67 -14.87 -8.17
C ASN A 212 10.88 -13.55 -7.41
N HIS A 213 10.58 -13.56 -6.11
CA HIS A 213 11.02 -12.48 -5.24
C HIS A 213 12.54 -12.34 -5.39
N PRO A 214 13.09 -11.15 -5.71
CA PRO A 214 14.51 -11.01 -6.11
C PRO A 214 15.50 -11.41 -5.01
N ARG A 215 15.01 -11.53 -3.77
CA ARG A 215 15.79 -11.91 -2.58
C ARG A 215 15.42 -13.26 -1.96
N GLY A 216 14.58 -14.06 -2.62
CA GLY A 216 14.18 -15.35 -2.05
C GLY A 216 13.29 -15.24 -0.80
N ASP A 217 12.51 -14.15 -0.69
CA ASP A 217 11.74 -13.83 0.50
C ASP A 217 10.23 -13.87 0.22
N TYR A 218 9.44 -13.63 1.25
CA TYR A 218 8.00 -13.60 1.19
C TYR A 218 7.45 -12.18 1.31
N SER A 219 6.31 -11.97 0.67
CA SER A 219 5.43 -10.83 0.80
C SER A 219 4.13 -11.33 1.43
N PRO A 220 3.97 -11.36 2.78
CA PRO A 220 2.84 -12.06 3.43
C PRO A 220 1.44 -11.45 3.20
N GLY A 221 1.33 -10.44 2.35
CA GLY A 221 0.15 -9.61 2.13
C GLY A 221 0.55 -8.47 1.20
N ARG A 222 -0.45 -7.76 0.67
CA ARG A 222 -0.26 -6.63 -0.26
C ARG A 222 0.63 -7.01 -1.46
N GLY A 223 1.04 -6.00 -2.22
CA GLY A 223 1.88 -6.15 -3.39
C GLY A 223 1.11 -6.17 -4.71
N SER A 224 1.85 -5.98 -5.79
CA SER A 224 1.36 -5.96 -7.15
C SER A 224 2.33 -6.68 -8.08
N PHE A 225 1.77 -7.17 -9.18
CA PHE A 225 2.48 -7.75 -10.31
C PHE A 225 1.88 -7.17 -11.58
N GLN A 226 2.68 -6.42 -12.35
CA GLN A 226 2.27 -5.70 -13.56
C GLN A 226 3.14 -6.14 -14.74
N VAL A 227 2.51 -6.70 -15.77
CA VAL A 227 3.17 -6.92 -17.06
C VAL A 227 3.20 -5.60 -17.82
N LEU A 228 4.37 -5.21 -18.32
CA LEU A 228 4.58 -3.96 -19.06
C LEU A 228 4.51 -4.21 -20.58
N ASP A 229 4.25 -3.15 -21.36
CA ASP A 229 4.20 -3.22 -22.83
C ASP A 229 5.51 -3.71 -23.47
N SER A 230 6.64 -3.53 -22.78
CA SER A 230 7.95 -4.05 -23.21
C SER A 230 8.09 -5.57 -23.06
N GLY A 231 7.15 -6.24 -22.39
CA GLY A 231 7.25 -7.63 -21.95
C GLY A 231 7.99 -7.82 -20.63
N ASN A 232 8.60 -6.76 -20.07
CA ASN A 232 9.13 -6.78 -18.72
C ASN A 232 7.99 -6.89 -17.70
N VAL A 233 8.36 -7.22 -16.47
CA VAL A 233 7.46 -7.25 -15.33
C VAL A 233 7.92 -6.25 -14.29
N PHE A 234 6.98 -5.48 -13.76
CA PHE A 234 7.18 -4.65 -12.58
C PHE A 234 6.40 -5.23 -11.41
N ALA A 235 7.07 -5.50 -10.30
CA ALA A 235 6.47 -6.09 -9.11
C ALA A 235 6.77 -5.26 -7.86
N SER A 236 5.82 -5.24 -6.93
CA SER A 236 6.01 -4.68 -5.60
C SER A 236 5.72 -5.73 -4.52
N TRP A 237 6.53 -5.72 -3.49
CA TRP A 237 6.54 -6.68 -2.40
C TRP A 237 6.37 -5.93 -1.08
N TRP A 238 5.60 -6.48 -0.13
CA TRP A 238 5.27 -5.79 1.11
C TRP A 238 6.48 -5.52 1.98
N THR A 239 7.35 -6.51 2.14
CA THR A 239 8.53 -6.39 3.01
C THR A 239 9.43 -5.27 2.51
N LYS A 240 9.63 -4.25 3.34
CA LYS A 240 10.33 -3.00 3.02
C LYS A 240 9.81 -2.27 1.78
N SER A 241 8.57 -2.55 1.38
CA SER A 241 7.94 -1.94 0.20
C SER A 241 8.80 -2.12 -1.07
N LEU A 242 9.55 -3.23 -1.13
CA LEU A 242 10.49 -3.51 -2.21
C LEU A 242 9.76 -3.45 -3.55
N ILE A 243 10.40 -2.84 -4.54
CA ILE A 243 10.00 -2.90 -5.94
C ILE A 243 11.10 -3.55 -6.76
N SER A 244 10.71 -4.22 -7.82
CA SER A 244 11.64 -4.85 -8.74
C SER A 244 11.11 -4.84 -10.16
N GLU A 245 12.00 -4.62 -11.12
CA GLU A 245 11.72 -4.86 -12.53
C GLU A 245 12.49 -6.09 -13.01
N HIS A 246 11.80 -6.96 -13.72
CA HIS A 246 12.32 -8.19 -14.27
C HIS A 246 12.17 -8.18 -15.79
N SER A 247 13.18 -8.68 -16.48
CA SER A 247 13.07 -8.99 -17.91
C SER A 247 12.11 -10.17 -18.13
N PRO A 248 11.67 -10.46 -19.38
CA PRO A 248 10.72 -11.54 -19.66
C PRO A 248 11.15 -12.94 -19.17
N ASN A 249 12.45 -13.16 -18.92
CA ASN A 249 13.01 -14.42 -18.49
C ASN A 249 13.36 -14.49 -16.98
N ASP A 250 12.81 -13.58 -16.16
CA ASP A 250 13.06 -13.48 -14.71
C ASP A 250 14.48 -13.00 -14.33
N THR A 251 15.23 -12.39 -15.26
CA THR A 251 16.45 -11.65 -14.87
C THR A 251 16.03 -10.33 -14.21
N VAL A 252 16.44 -10.12 -12.96
CA VAL A 252 16.27 -8.86 -12.23
C VAL A 252 17.05 -7.76 -12.93
N LEU A 253 16.34 -6.73 -13.38
CA LEU A 253 16.92 -5.54 -14.04
C LEU A 253 17.09 -4.37 -13.07
N MET A 254 16.22 -4.30 -12.06
CA MET A 254 16.20 -3.21 -11.09
C MET A 254 15.57 -3.67 -9.77
N GLU A 255 16.10 -3.17 -8.66
CA GLU A 255 15.51 -3.24 -7.33
C GLU A 255 15.56 -1.86 -6.67
N ALA A 256 14.55 -1.52 -5.90
CA ALA A 256 14.59 -0.42 -4.94
C ALA A 256 13.71 -0.74 -3.73
N GLU A 257 14.14 -0.34 -2.53
CA GLU A 257 13.36 -0.50 -1.30
C GLU A 257 13.17 0.83 -0.60
N TRP A 258 12.15 0.89 0.25
CA TRP A 258 11.91 2.06 1.07
C TRP A 258 12.64 1.94 2.40
N ILE A 259 12.81 3.09 3.06
CA ILE A 259 13.17 3.09 4.47
C ILE A 259 12.09 2.36 5.30
N PRO A 260 12.46 1.69 6.41
CA PRO A 260 11.57 0.78 7.13
C PRO A 260 10.21 1.36 7.55
N GLU A 261 10.17 2.68 7.77
CA GLU A 261 9.01 3.44 8.24
C GLU A 261 7.93 3.61 7.16
N LEU A 262 8.30 3.52 5.88
CA LEU A 262 7.38 3.73 4.76
C LEU A 262 6.85 2.39 4.22
N LYS A 263 5.53 2.33 4.07
CA LYS A 263 4.80 1.15 3.58
C LYS A 263 4.07 1.47 2.28
N SER A 264 4.22 0.62 1.28
CA SER A 264 3.39 0.64 0.06
C SER A 264 2.32 -0.44 0.13
N TYR A 265 1.14 -0.17 -0.42
CA TYR A 265 0.15 -1.21 -0.71
C TYR A 265 0.44 -1.90 -2.05
N ARG A 266 0.64 -1.09 -3.10
CA ARG A 266 1.07 -1.52 -4.45
C ARG A 266 1.98 -0.46 -5.04
N SER A 267 2.77 -0.86 -6.03
CA SER A 267 3.52 0.07 -6.89
C SER A 267 3.25 -0.26 -8.35
N PHE A 268 3.26 0.77 -9.20
CA PHE A 268 3.00 0.63 -10.64
C PHE A 268 4.00 1.45 -11.44
N LYS A 269 4.25 1.01 -12.67
CA LYS A 269 5.11 1.70 -13.64
C LYS A 269 4.30 2.04 -14.89
N PHE A 270 4.29 3.32 -15.25
CA PHE A 270 3.60 3.85 -16.42
C PHE A 270 4.46 4.90 -17.12
N PRO A 271 4.28 5.12 -18.44
CA PRO A 271 4.83 6.27 -19.13
C PRO A 271 4.06 7.54 -18.70
N TRP A 272 4.38 8.06 -17.53
CA TRP A 272 3.75 9.27 -17.00
C TRP A 272 4.64 10.48 -17.20
N VAL A 273 4.04 11.58 -17.68
CA VAL A 273 4.67 12.89 -17.73
C VAL A 273 3.83 13.83 -16.85
N GLY A 274 4.39 14.23 -15.71
CA GLY A 274 3.76 15.22 -14.84
C GLY A 274 3.98 16.63 -15.38
N LEU A 275 2.91 17.37 -15.62
CA LEU A 275 2.91 18.76 -16.06
C LEU A 275 2.26 19.65 -14.99
N PRO A 276 2.81 19.74 -13.77
CA PRO A 276 2.17 20.49 -12.69
C PRO A 276 1.92 21.95 -13.12
N SER A 277 0.75 22.49 -12.79
CA SER A 277 0.39 23.89 -13.05
C SER A 277 1.03 24.87 -12.05
N GLN A 278 1.69 24.35 -11.02
CA GLN A 278 2.43 25.08 -10.00
C GLN A 278 3.89 24.62 -9.97
N PRO A 279 4.86 25.48 -9.63
CA PRO A 279 6.24 25.06 -9.43
C PRO A 279 6.32 24.02 -8.28
N PRO A 280 7.34 23.14 -8.29
CA PRO A 280 7.53 22.17 -7.21
C PRO A 280 7.71 22.89 -5.86
N ASP A 281 6.98 22.45 -4.84
CA ASP A 281 7.20 22.90 -3.46
C ASP A 281 8.21 21.97 -2.78
N VAL A 282 9.08 22.51 -1.94
CA VAL A 282 10.26 21.79 -1.47
C VAL A 282 10.47 22.01 0.02
N HIS A 283 10.63 20.90 0.74
CA HIS A 283 11.04 20.86 2.13
C HIS A 283 12.37 20.12 2.24
N ALA A 284 13.29 20.57 3.08
CA ALA A 284 14.58 19.90 3.25
C ALA A 284 15.04 19.90 4.69
N GLU A 285 15.55 18.75 5.13
CA GLU A 285 16.08 18.55 6.48
C GLU A 285 17.41 17.79 6.44
N ALA A 286 18.25 18.05 7.43
CA ALA A 286 19.51 17.34 7.61
C ALA A 286 19.34 16.22 8.65
N VAL A 287 19.63 15.00 8.24
CA VAL A 287 19.57 13.79 9.07
C VAL A 287 20.98 13.35 9.42
N ALA A 288 21.26 13.25 10.73
CA ALA A 288 22.51 12.67 11.23
C ALA A 288 22.45 11.15 11.15
N MET A 289 23.20 10.57 10.22
CA MET A 289 23.33 9.11 10.07
C MET A 289 24.32 8.53 11.10
N SER A 290 25.30 9.34 11.52
CA SER A 290 26.26 9.04 12.60
C SER A 290 26.83 10.35 13.15
N PRO A 291 27.65 10.34 14.23
CA PRO A 291 28.30 11.55 14.74
C PRO A 291 29.20 12.27 13.73
N SER A 292 29.63 11.59 12.67
CA SER A 292 30.51 12.14 11.61
C SER A 292 29.87 12.16 10.22
N LYS A 293 28.62 11.68 10.07
CA LYS A 293 27.95 11.57 8.77
C LYS A 293 26.56 12.21 8.81
N LEU A 294 26.34 13.14 7.88
CA LEU A 294 25.07 13.80 7.62
C LEU A 294 24.58 13.45 6.21
N ALA A 295 23.27 13.37 6.06
CA ALA A 295 22.60 13.43 4.78
C ALA A 295 21.61 14.60 4.79
N THR A 296 21.48 15.31 3.67
CA THR A 296 20.37 16.23 3.45
C THR A 296 19.28 15.46 2.75
N VAL A 297 18.12 15.36 3.38
CA VAL A 297 16.91 14.75 2.83
C VAL A 297 16.04 15.88 2.31
N VAL A 298 15.72 15.82 1.03
CA VAL A 298 14.87 16.80 0.36
C VAL A 298 13.57 16.11 -0.05
N TYR A 299 12.48 16.65 0.46
CA TYR A 299 11.12 16.30 0.09
C TYR A 299 10.65 17.29 -0.96
N CYS A 300 10.45 16.80 -2.18
CA CYS A 300 9.86 17.59 -3.24
C CYS A 300 8.38 17.20 -3.36
N LEU A 301 7.49 18.15 -3.09
CA LEU A 301 6.07 18.01 -3.32
C LEU A 301 5.73 18.59 -4.69
N ALA A 302 5.60 17.71 -5.68
CA ALA A 302 4.98 18.06 -6.96
C ALA A 302 3.51 17.64 -6.92
N MET A 303 2.71 18.36 -6.11
CA MET A 303 1.23 18.36 -5.97
C MET A 303 0.47 17.02 -5.81
N VAL A 304 1.05 15.85 -6.08
CA VAL A 304 0.53 14.51 -5.67
C VAL A 304 1.63 13.46 -5.42
N SER A 305 2.90 13.76 -5.72
CA SER A 305 4.02 12.88 -5.41
C SER A 305 5.01 13.58 -4.50
N GLU A 306 5.39 12.90 -3.42
CA GLU A 306 6.54 13.26 -2.60
C GLU A 306 7.78 12.56 -3.18
N THR A 307 8.70 13.28 -3.80
CA THR A 307 10.00 12.70 -4.17
C THR A 307 10.98 12.94 -3.05
N LEU A 308 11.55 11.85 -2.51
CA LEU A 308 12.64 11.93 -1.55
C LEU A 308 13.99 11.87 -2.29
N LEU A 309 14.77 12.94 -2.18
CA LEU A 309 16.14 13.01 -2.67
C LEU A 309 17.09 13.03 -1.48
N ALA A 310 18.17 12.25 -1.54
CA ALA A 310 19.20 12.24 -0.50
C ALA A 310 20.52 12.75 -1.07
N TYR A 311 21.09 13.76 -0.42
CA TYR A 311 22.43 14.28 -0.70
C TYR A 311 23.37 13.88 0.43
N ASP A 312 24.52 13.27 0.09
CA ASP A 312 25.55 12.91 1.07
C ASP A 312 26.31 14.17 1.49
N GLY A 313 26.05 14.64 2.72
CA GLY A 313 26.54 15.91 3.24
C GLY A 313 25.43 16.89 3.67
N PHE A 314 25.84 18.11 4.02
CA PHE A 314 24.94 19.20 4.41
C PHE A 314 24.88 20.28 3.34
N ALA A 315 23.74 20.40 2.66
CA ALA A 315 23.47 21.53 1.77
C ALA A 315 22.69 22.59 2.54
N GLU A 316 23.27 23.76 2.85
CA GLU A 316 22.57 24.79 3.65
C GLU A 316 21.40 25.44 2.89
N TYR A 317 21.58 25.64 1.59
CA TYR A 317 20.57 26.15 0.68
C TYR A 317 20.48 25.24 -0.54
N LEU A 318 19.27 25.04 -1.04
CA LEU A 318 18.99 24.25 -2.23
C LEU A 318 17.96 24.93 -3.12
N VAL A 319 18.07 24.64 -4.39
CA VAL A 319 17.09 24.96 -5.43
C VAL A 319 16.88 23.67 -6.20
N LEU A 320 15.64 23.26 -6.41
CA LEU A 320 15.30 22.13 -7.28
C LEU A 320 14.83 22.64 -8.63
N GLU A 321 15.32 22.02 -9.68
CA GLU A 321 14.84 22.20 -11.05
C GLU A 321 14.17 20.90 -11.49
N ALA A 322 12.91 21.01 -11.89
CA ALA A 322 12.27 19.95 -12.66
C ALA A 322 12.75 20.09 -14.11
N VAL A 323 13.26 19.01 -14.70
CA VAL A 323 13.71 18.97 -16.09
C VAL A 323 12.94 17.94 -16.89
N ASP A 324 12.77 18.17 -18.20
CA ASP A 324 12.26 17.16 -19.12
C ASP A 324 13.36 16.16 -19.54
N ARG A 325 12.99 15.19 -20.38
CA ARG A 325 13.91 14.15 -20.90
C ARG A 325 15.06 14.69 -21.76
N ASP A 326 14.95 15.95 -22.20
CA ASP A 326 15.91 16.64 -23.05
C ASP A 326 16.68 17.71 -22.23
N ASP A 327 16.69 17.57 -20.89
CA ASP A 327 17.32 18.43 -19.89
C ASP A 327 16.81 19.89 -19.87
N ARG A 328 15.60 20.15 -20.38
CA ARG A 328 15.02 21.49 -20.34
C ARG A 328 14.31 21.72 -19.01
N VAL A 329 14.59 22.85 -18.37
CA VAL A 329 13.96 23.24 -17.11
C VAL A 329 12.47 23.53 -17.31
N LEU A 330 11.63 22.70 -16.70
CA LEU A 330 10.17 22.81 -16.66
C LEU A 330 9.67 23.69 -15.53
N GLY A 331 10.44 23.81 -14.45
CA GLY A 331 10.09 24.61 -13.29
C GLY A 331 11.21 24.62 -12.26
N ARG A 332 11.25 25.67 -11.43
CA ARG A 332 12.27 25.86 -10.39
C ARG A 332 11.60 26.17 -9.06
N SER A 333 12.06 25.53 -7.98
CA SER A 333 11.61 25.86 -6.62
C SER A 333 12.11 27.24 -6.19
N ALA A 334 11.56 27.77 -5.10
CA ALA A 334 12.25 28.82 -4.35
C ALA A 334 13.58 28.28 -3.76
N VAL A 335 14.47 29.18 -3.35
CA VAL A 335 15.64 28.80 -2.55
C VAL A 335 15.13 28.32 -1.19
N VAL A 336 15.36 27.05 -0.87
CA VAL A 336 14.99 26.45 0.40
C VAL A 336 16.20 26.38 1.30
N LYS A 337 16.02 26.77 2.57
CA LYS A 337 17.03 26.60 3.61
C LYS A 337 16.82 25.25 4.30
N THR A 338 17.84 24.41 4.32
CA THR A 338 17.77 23.10 4.98
C THR A 338 17.68 23.28 6.48
N MET A 339 16.73 22.58 7.10
CA MET A 339 16.64 22.54 8.56
C MET A 339 17.86 21.78 9.11
N PRO A 340 18.68 22.41 9.97
CA PRO A 340 19.84 21.74 10.53
C PRO A 340 19.42 20.62 11.51
N PRO A 341 20.31 19.64 11.79
CA PRO A 341 20.00 18.54 12.69
C PRO A 341 19.65 19.07 14.10
N ALA A 342 18.72 18.39 14.78
CA ALA A 342 18.21 18.81 16.10
C ALA A 342 19.28 18.86 17.22
N SER A 343 20.47 18.30 16.99
CA SER A 343 21.58 18.35 17.95
C SER A 343 22.30 19.70 17.90
N PRO A 344 22.17 20.57 18.93
CA PRO A 344 22.76 21.90 18.93
C PRO A 344 24.30 21.90 18.95
N ASN A 345 24.91 20.75 19.26
CA ASN A 345 26.36 20.54 19.33
C ASN A 345 26.92 19.86 18.07
N HIS A 346 26.10 19.65 17.03
CA HIS A 346 26.58 19.06 15.79
C HIS A 346 27.59 20.00 15.10
N PRO A 347 28.73 19.51 14.59
CA PRO A 347 29.79 20.36 14.00
C PRO A 347 29.29 21.35 12.94
N VAL A 348 28.28 20.96 12.16
CA VAL A 348 27.62 21.83 11.15
C VAL A 348 26.80 22.96 11.79
N VAL A 349 26.06 22.68 12.86
CA VAL A 349 25.29 23.71 13.60
C VAL A 349 26.25 24.69 14.28
N LEU A 350 27.36 24.17 14.81
CA LEU A 350 28.40 24.97 15.43
C LEU A 350 29.13 25.82 14.38
N GLY A 351 29.48 25.24 13.24
CA GLY A 351 30.10 25.93 12.10
C GLY A 351 29.23 27.04 11.52
N ALA A 352 27.92 26.81 11.36
CA ALA A 352 26.97 27.83 10.91
C ALA A 352 26.79 28.96 11.94
N LYS A 353 26.78 28.64 13.26
CA LYS A 353 26.77 29.65 14.32
C LYS A 353 28.05 30.49 14.32
N ILE A 354 29.20 29.86 14.14
CA ILE A 354 30.49 30.54 14.05
C ILE A 354 30.51 31.43 12.80
N ALA A 355 30.17 30.92 11.62
CA ALA A 355 30.10 31.70 10.38
C ALA A 355 29.17 32.92 10.50
N LYS A 356 28.05 32.77 11.21
CA LYS A 356 27.12 33.86 11.51
C LYS A 356 27.69 34.88 12.52
N GLN A 357 28.37 34.42 13.57
CA GLN A 357 29.05 35.30 14.52
C GLN A 357 30.20 36.08 13.86
N GLU A 358 30.88 35.46 12.90
CA GLU A 358 32.00 36.04 12.16
C GLU A 358 31.54 36.89 10.94
N GLY A 359 30.24 36.94 10.64
CA GLY A 359 29.67 37.81 9.59
C GLY A 359 29.77 37.30 8.15
N TRP A 360 29.88 35.98 7.94
CA TRP A 360 30.16 35.37 6.63
C TRP A 360 28.89 35.14 5.77
N GLU A 361 27.75 35.75 6.11
CA GLU A 361 26.43 35.48 5.51
C GLU A 361 26.28 35.94 4.03
N HIS A 362 27.30 36.57 3.42
CA HIS A 362 27.22 37.16 2.07
C HIS A 362 28.29 36.69 1.06
N ALA A 363 29.02 35.61 1.35
CA ALA A 363 29.94 35.06 0.36
C ALA A 363 29.16 34.34 -0.75
N ALA A 364 28.99 34.98 -1.91
CA ALA A 364 28.36 34.38 -3.08
C ALA A 364 29.18 33.17 -3.58
N VAL A 365 28.69 31.96 -3.32
CA VAL A 365 29.24 30.73 -3.91
C VAL A 365 28.74 30.64 -5.34
N LYS A 366 29.63 30.83 -6.32
CA LYS A 366 29.32 30.54 -7.73
C LYS A 366 29.15 29.01 -7.88
N PRO A 367 28.03 28.51 -8.41
CA PRO A 367 27.89 27.08 -8.68
C PRO A 367 28.90 26.70 -9.78
N THR A 368 29.84 25.81 -9.46
CA THR A 368 30.65 25.13 -10.46
C THR A 368 29.82 24.03 -11.10
N SER A 369 29.83 24.01 -12.44
CA SER A 369 29.31 23.01 -13.39
C SER A 369 28.60 21.76 -12.84
N ALA A 370 27.36 21.58 -13.30
CA ALA A 370 26.53 20.39 -13.16
C ALA A 370 27.27 19.10 -13.59
N PHE A 371 26.99 18.00 -12.89
CA PHE A 371 27.45 16.66 -13.24
C PHE A 371 26.30 15.89 -13.91
N ASP A 372 26.64 15.23 -15.02
CA ASP A 372 25.82 14.27 -15.74
C ASP A 372 25.64 13.00 -14.89
N SER A 373 24.46 12.79 -14.32
CA SER A 373 24.02 11.47 -13.88
C SER A 373 22.49 11.38 -14.01
N PRO A 374 21.95 10.38 -14.73
CA PRO A 374 20.52 10.29 -14.97
C PRO A 374 19.80 9.96 -13.66
N VAL A 375 19.04 10.92 -13.13
CA VAL A 375 18.14 10.72 -11.98
C VAL A 375 16.88 10.02 -12.48
N LEU A 376 16.64 8.80 -11.99
CA LEU A 376 15.42 8.04 -12.27
C LEU A 376 14.29 8.57 -11.36
N ILE A 377 13.24 9.16 -11.95
CA ILE A 377 12.09 9.72 -11.21
C ILE A 377 11.02 8.63 -11.02
N TYR A 378 10.65 8.34 -9.77
CA TYR A 378 9.49 7.51 -9.41
C TYR A 378 8.32 8.39 -8.92
N LEU A 379 7.11 8.07 -9.35
CA LEU A 379 5.87 8.78 -9.02
C LEU A 379 5.11 8.03 -7.94
N MET A 380 4.51 8.76 -7.00
CA MET A 380 3.81 8.21 -5.84
C MET A 380 2.35 8.66 -5.80
N GLY A 381 1.48 7.80 -5.27
CA GLY A 381 0.17 8.17 -4.76
C GLY A 381 0.05 7.68 -3.30
N VAL A 382 -0.16 8.60 -2.37
CA VAL A 382 -0.33 8.32 -0.94
C VAL A 382 -1.81 8.36 -0.59
N LEU A 383 -2.33 7.27 -0.03
CA LEU A 383 -3.57 7.27 0.76
C LEU A 383 -3.20 6.77 2.17
N SER A 384 -3.34 7.67 3.13
CA SER A 384 -3.01 7.49 4.54
C SER A 384 -4.02 6.57 5.25
N CYS A 385 -3.53 5.55 5.94
CA CYS A 385 -4.09 5.10 7.22
C CYS A 385 -2.96 5.14 8.24
N ALA A 386 -3.05 6.06 9.21
CA ALA A 386 -2.15 6.14 10.34
C ALA A 386 -2.98 5.98 11.62
N SER A 387 -2.95 4.77 12.18
CA SER A 387 -3.37 4.51 13.56
C SER A 387 -2.22 3.79 14.27
N VAL A 388 -1.76 4.35 15.39
CA VAL A 388 -1.02 3.69 16.49
C VAL A 388 0.47 3.36 16.27
N GLY A 389 1.33 4.40 16.35
CA GLY A 389 2.79 4.25 16.56
C GLY A 389 3.38 5.04 17.74
N GLY A 390 2.55 5.78 18.50
CA GLY A 390 3.03 6.77 19.47
C GLY A 390 3.27 6.27 20.91
N LEU A 391 2.92 5.04 21.26
CA LEU A 391 2.85 4.60 22.66
C LEU A 391 3.93 3.60 23.11
N MET A 392 4.73 3.02 22.20
CA MET A 392 5.81 2.10 22.58
C MET A 392 7.12 2.80 22.97
N CYS A 393 7.40 3.99 22.44
CA CYS A 393 8.63 4.73 22.78
C CYS A 393 8.59 5.37 24.19
N TRP A 394 7.39 5.63 24.73
CA TRP A 394 7.23 6.19 26.08
C TRP A 394 7.42 5.13 27.18
N ALA A 395 6.97 3.90 26.96
CA ALA A 395 7.11 2.80 27.92
C ALA A 395 8.57 2.32 28.04
N MET A 396 9.33 2.30 26.93
CA MET A 396 10.75 1.93 26.95
C MET A 396 11.64 3.00 27.61
N TRP A 397 11.22 4.27 27.59
CA TRP A 397 11.90 5.34 28.33
C TRP A 397 11.61 5.28 29.84
N ARG A 398 10.39 4.90 30.26
CA ARG A 398 10.01 4.80 31.68
C ARG A 398 10.63 3.60 32.43
N PHE A 399 11.03 2.54 31.73
CA PHE A 399 11.74 1.41 32.35
C PHE A 399 13.26 1.61 32.44
N ARG A 400 13.85 2.45 31.59
CA ARG A 400 15.29 2.79 31.67
C ARG A 400 15.60 3.91 32.67
N SER A 401 14.65 4.78 33.01
CA SER A 401 14.85 5.88 33.97
C SER A 401 14.79 5.46 35.44
N ARG A 402 14.40 4.22 35.77
CA ARG A 402 14.47 3.68 37.15
C ARG A 402 15.85 3.13 37.56
N ALA A 403 16.80 3.00 36.63
CA ALA A 403 18.13 2.47 36.91
C ALA A 403 19.22 3.53 37.17
N ALA A 404 18.91 4.84 37.08
CA ALA A 404 19.94 5.89 37.10
C ALA A 404 19.74 7.02 38.13
N GLY A 405 18.78 6.91 39.06
CA GLY A 405 18.79 7.66 40.32
C GLY A 405 19.02 9.20 40.26
N MET A 406 18.45 9.91 39.30
CA MET A 406 18.52 11.38 39.25
C MET A 406 17.17 12.02 39.56
N GLU A 407 17.06 12.59 40.77
CA GLU A 407 15.97 13.51 41.14
C GLU A 407 16.29 14.94 40.70
N TRP A 408 15.30 15.67 40.21
CA TRP A 408 15.36 17.13 40.20
C TRP A 408 14.02 17.76 40.60
N ARG A 409 14.07 18.70 41.55
CA ARG A 409 12.93 19.40 42.18
C ARG A 409 12.56 20.68 41.43
N ALA A 410 11.26 20.95 41.32
CA ALA A 410 10.70 22.16 40.71
C ALA A 410 10.90 23.43 41.56
N PRO A 411 11.04 24.63 40.96
CA PRO A 411 10.94 25.91 41.66
C PRO A 411 9.49 26.40 41.80
N ALA A 412 9.28 27.25 42.83
CA ALA A 412 8.00 27.66 43.39
C ALA A 412 7.22 28.77 42.63
N ARG A 413 5.96 28.93 43.05
CA ARG A 413 4.79 29.64 42.49
C ARG A 413 4.87 31.18 42.30
N SER A 414 4.25 31.62 41.19
CA SER A 414 3.22 32.69 40.96
C SER A 414 3.37 34.15 41.44
N ARG A 415 2.92 35.09 40.58
CA ARG A 415 1.93 36.15 40.90
C ARG A 415 1.27 36.79 39.65
N GLY A 416 -0.06 36.92 39.70
CA GLY A 416 -0.94 37.83 38.93
C GLY A 416 -1.54 37.25 37.63
N GLY A 417 -2.85 37.20 37.37
CA GLY A 417 -4.04 37.72 38.08
C GLY A 417 -5.33 37.02 37.59
N LYS A 418 -6.42 37.17 38.35
CA LYS A 418 -7.74 36.54 38.14
C LYS A 418 -8.59 37.31 37.12
N MET A 419 -9.46 36.60 36.38
CA MET A 419 -10.81 37.09 36.05
C MET A 419 -11.77 35.94 35.70
N TYR A 420 -12.80 35.84 36.57
CA TYR A 420 -14.18 35.36 36.42
C TYR A 420 -14.59 33.90 36.20
N ASP A 421 -15.62 33.57 36.99
CA ASP A 421 -16.33 32.33 37.25
C ASP A 421 -17.44 32.01 36.22
N ALA A 422 -17.80 30.73 36.23
CA ALA A 422 -19.15 30.14 36.08
C ALA A 422 -19.95 30.36 34.79
N ILE A 423 -20.32 29.24 34.15
CA ILE A 423 -21.73 28.79 34.00
C ILE A 423 -21.72 27.26 33.92
N ASP A 424 -22.69 26.70 34.62
CA ASP A 424 -23.01 25.31 34.86
C ASP A 424 -23.95 24.73 33.76
N GLU A 425 -23.95 23.39 33.66
CA GLU A 425 -24.97 22.46 33.14
C GLU A 425 -25.98 22.90 32.04
N SER A 426 -26.01 22.16 30.93
CA SER A 426 -27.05 21.13 30.66
C SER A 426 -27.13 20.70 29.18
N VAL A 427 -27.55 19.44 28.99
CA VAL A 427 -28.24 18.82 27.84
C VAL A 427 -27.46 17.86 26.93
N ASP A 428 -27.79 16.59 27.17
CA ASP A 428 -27.92 15.41 26.31
C ASP A 428 -26.70 14.56 25.85
N THR A 429 -26.59 13.46 26.58
CA THR A 429 -26.38 12.10 26.09
C THR A 429 -27.15 11.77 24.80
N THR A 430 -26.45 11.44 23.73
CA THR A 430 -26.78 10.35 22.79
C THR A 430 -25.63 10.20 21.79
N LEU A 431 -25.38 8.97 21.34
CA LEU A 431 -24.34 8.55 20.37
C LEU A 431 -22.96 8.21 20.97
N ALA A 432 -22.96 7.21 21.85
CA ALA A 432 -21.79 6.35 22.07
C ALA A 432 -22.15 4.92 21.63
N ASP A 433 -22.10 4.69 20.33
CA ASP A 433 -22.04 3.37 19.67
C ASP A 433 -21.39 3.59 18.30
N GLY A 434 -20.25 2.94 18.08
CA GLY A 434 -19.88 2.49 16.75
C GLY A 434 -18.67 3.15 16.12
N SER A 435 -17.48 2.60 16.37
CA SER A 435 -16.48 2.26 15.34
C SER A 435 -15.20 1.71 15.98
N ASP A 436 -15.24 0.46 16.45
CA ASP A 436 -14.00 -0.32 16.62
C ASP A 436 -13.65 -0.90 15.24
N ASP A 437 -12.98 -0.08 14.41
CA ASP A 437 -12.18 -0.56 13.29
C ASP A 437 -10.71 -0.58 13.74
N GLU A 438 -10.02 -1.65 13.36
CA GLU A 438 -8.59 -1.90 13.60
C GLU A 438 -8.16 -2.27 15.03
N SER A 439 -8.32 -3.54 15.38
CA SER A 439 -7.32 -4.22 16.21
C SER A 439 -7.22 -5.70 15.84
N TYR A 440 -6.54 -6.00 14.74
CA TYR A 440 -5.69 -7.18 14.73
C TYR A 440 -4.32 -6.69 15.21
N ASP A 441 -3.89 -7.24 16.34
CA ASP A 441 -2.83 -6.72 17.21
C ASP A 441 -1.47 -6.77 16.48
N ASP A 442 -0.95 -5.61 16.08
CA ASP A 442 0.41 -5.41 15.50
C ASP A 442 1.55 -5.77 16.49
N LYS A 443 1.22 -6.33 17.65
CA LYS A 443 2.19 -6.66 18.72
C LYS A 443 2.82 -8.04 18.63
N ASP A 444 2.33 -8.93 17.76
CA ASP A 444 2.92 -10.29 17.62
C ASP A 444 3.99 -10.40 16.53
N ASP A 445 4.10 -9.43 15.61
CA ASP A 445 5.03 -9.50 14.48
C ASP A 445 6.48 -9.10 14.79
N SER A 446 6.74 -8.56 15.99
CA SER A 446 8.12 -8.25 16.42
C SER A 446 8.88 -9.45 17.00
N ARG A 447 8.28 -10.66 17.05
CA ARG A 447 8.91 -11.85 17.66
C ARG A 447 9.43 -12.90 16.68
N MET A 448 9.22 -12.74 15.37
CA MET A 448 9.64 -13.74 14.37
C MET A 448 11.04 -13.49 13.78
N LEU A 449 11.73 -12.42 14.15
CA LEU A 449 13.03 -12.04 13.57
C LEU A 449 14.26 -12.42 14.40
N ASP A 450 14.11 -13.11 15.52
CA ASP A 450 15.26 -13.56 16.34
C ASP A 450 15.22 -15.08 16.52
N GLY A 451 15.84 -15.79 15.59
CA GLY A 451 15.79 -17.25 15.58
C GLY A 451 16.58 -17.94 14.45
N ARG A 452 17.84 -17.55 14.25
CA ARG A 452 18.82 -18.39 13.54
C ARG A 452 20.10 -18.51 14.36
N ALA A 453 20.26 -19.65 15.05
CA ALA A 453 21.51 -20.39 15.22
C ALA A 453 21.32 -21.53 16.24
N HIS A 454 21.09 -22.75 15.76
CA HIS A 454 21.97 -23.92 15.92
C HIS A 454 21.33 -25.18 15.35
#